data_AF-A0A6D2KJK1-F1
#
_entry.id   AF-A0A6D2KJK1-F1
#
_cell.length_a   1.000
_cell.length_b   1.000
_cell.length_c   1.000
_cell.angle_alpha   90.00
_cell.angle_beta   90.00
_cell.angle_gamma   90.00
#
_symmetry.space_group_name_H-M   'P 1'
#
loop_
_entity.id
_entity.type
_entity.pdbx_description
1 polymer ?
#
loop_
_entity_poly.entity_id
_entity_poly.type
_entity_poly.pdbx_seq_one_letter_code
_entity_poly.pdbx_strand_id
1 'polypeptide(L)'
;MSSISGLGEVVEDEINSFFESCPPLKNMDKIIERLNRFIELNSSLANGNRGAASTENFVKAGYAVIFLCTRGTCQPYCRSLPDDPFLECFEFSDTTNIQVHTSHLEAVKSAVMYQQTAIAEDRLLKLPFSTIYEYLQMLRLIANGLKDVGPCSMFYLAAAVSDFYVPWKSMTEHKIESGSGPLDIRLAQVPKMLSVLRTNWSPKAFCISFKLETDSKILIDKATKALGKYKVHAVVANELSTRKEEVVVVSSSGNVVVRCDSGKPDSIVEDNLIRHIVDRHSTYIKESHT
;
A
#
# COMPACT_ATOMS: atom_id res chain seq x y z
N MET A 1 38.00 -24.71 -20.39
CA MET A 1 36.75 -24.26 -19.72
C MET A 1 36.84 -24.61 -18.24
N SER A 2 37.58 -23.84 -17.45
CA SER A 2 37.60 -24.02 -15.98
C SER A 2 38.19 -22.77 -15.32
N SER A 3 37.35 -21.79 -14.98
CA SER A 3 37.76 -20.66 -14.11
C SER A 3 36.63 -19.64 -13.93
N ILE A 4 35.47 -20.05 -13.39
CA ILE A 4 34.46 -19.10 -12.87
C ILE A 4 33.95 -19.54 -11.48
N SER A 5 33.94 -20.84 -11.16
CA SER A 5 33.48 -21.34 -9.84
C SER A 5 34.40 -20.96 -8.67
N GLY A 6 35.72 -20.90 -8.88
CA GLY A 6 36.69 -20.65 -7.79
C GLY A 6 36.82 -19.20 -7.32
N LEU A 7 36.24 -18.21 -8.01
CA LEU A 7 36.29 -16.80 -7.55
C LEU A 7 35.18 -16.47 -6.54
N GLY A 8 34.03 -17.17 -6.61
CA GLY A 8 32.91 -16.96 -5.69
C GLY A 8 33.18 -17.57 -4.31
N GLU A 9 33.68 -18.81 -4.29
CA GLU A 9 34.05 -19.52 -3.05
C GLU A 9 35.13 -18.78 -2.26
N VAL A 10 36.17 -18.26 -2.94
CA VAL A 10 37.27 -17.54 -2.26
C VAL A 10 36.79 -16.23 -1.60
N VAL A 11 35.84 -15.52 -2.22
CA VAL A 11 35.28 -14.28 -1.65
C VAL A 11 34.36 -14.59 -0.48
N GLU A 12 33.57 -15.66 -0.56
CA GLU A 12 32.65 -16.07 0.51
C GLU A 12 33.41 -16.62 1.72
N ASP A 13 34.50 -17.38 1.51
CA ASP A 13 35.39 -17.87 2.55
C ASP A 13 36.14 -16.73 3.26
N GLU A 14 36.61 -15.71 2.53
CA GLU A 14 37.23 -14.51 3.12
C GLU A 14 36.22 -13.70 3.96
N ILE A 15 34.98 -13.57 3.48
CA ILE A 15 33.90 -12.89 4.21
C ILE A 15 33.53 -13.65 5.49
N ASN A 16 33.38 -14.97 5.40
CA ASN A 16 33.03 -15.81 6.54
C ASN A 16 34.15 -15.81 7.59
N SER A 17 35.41 -15.95 7.17
CA SER A 17 36.57 -15.88 8.05
C SER A 17 36.66 -14.55 8.82
N PHE A 18 36.30 -13.43 8.17
CA PHE A 18 36.23 -12.13 8.84
C PHE A 18 35.17 -12.10 9.95
N PHE A 19 33.95 -12.61 9.71
CA PHE A 19 32.89 -12.60 10.71
C PHE A 19 33.13 -13.59 11.85
N GLU A 20 33.73 -14.75 11.58
CA GLU A 20 34.07 -15.75 12.60
C GLU A 20 35.21 -15.31 13.52
N SER A 21 36.17 -14.55 13.00
CA SER A 21 37.33 -14.06 13.76
C SER A 21 37.07 -12.75 14.51
N CYS A 22 35.96 -12.06 14.23
CA CYS A 22 35.63 -10.79 14.89
C CYS A 22 35.14 -10.98 16.33
N PRO A 23 35.50 -10.09 17.27
CA PRO A 23 34.92 -10.05 18.60
C PRO A 23 33.39 -9.91 18.52
N PRO A 24 32.62 -10.60 19.38
CA PRO A 24 31.17 -10.53 19.35
C PRO A 24 30.69 -9.10 19.56
N LEU A 25 29.72 -8.69 18.74
CA LEU A 25 29.19 -7.34 18.74
C LEU A 25 28.54 -7.02 20.10
N LYS A 26 29.00 -5.95 20.77
CA LYS A 26 28.38 -5.52 22.04
C LYS A 26 26.91 -5.16 21.83
N ASN A 27 26.02 -5.74 22.64
CA ASN A 27 24.56 -5.61 22.54
C ASN A 27 23.96 -6.23 21.26
N MET A 28 24.56 -7.30 20.73
CA MET A 28 24.09 -8.00 19.54
C MET A 28 22.59 -8.32 19.59
N ASP A 29 22.06 -8.85 20.70
CA ASP A 29 20.64 -9.17 20.83
C ASP A 29 19.74 -7.95 20.67
N LYS A 30 20.14 -6.80 21.26
CA LYS A 30 19.40 -5.55 21.14
C LYS A 30 19.52 -4.94 19.73
N ILE A 31 20.63 -5.19 19.05
CA ILE A 31 20.83 -4.77 17.65
C ILE A 31 19.99 -5.65 16.72
N ILE A 32 19.97 -6.97 16.94
CA ILE A 32 19.12 -7.93 16.21
C ILE A 32 17.65 -7.61 16.45
N GLU A 33 17.23 -7.34 17.68
CA GLU A 33 15.86 -6.93 17.98
C GLU A 33 15.49 -5.64 17.25
N ARG A 34 16.37 -4.62 17.28
CA ARG A 34 16.16 -3.36 16.56
C ARG A 34 16.19 -3.54 15.04
N LEU A 35 17.04 -4.43 14.53
CA LEU A 35 17.18 -4.73 13.11
C LEU A 35 15.97 -5.52 12.60
N ASN A 36 15.54 -6.57 13.30
CA ASN A 36 14.35 -7.33 12.98
C ASN A 36 13.11 -6.45 13.06
N ARG A 37 12.99 -5.63 14.12
CA ARG A 37 11.95 -4.61 14.18
C ARG A 37 12.04 -3.62 13.02
N PHE A 38 13.23 -3.16 12.64
CA PHE A 38 13.41 -2.27 11.49
C PHE A 38 13.05 -2.97 10.17
N ILE A 39 13.43 -4.23 9.99
CA ILE A 39 13.11 -5.05 8.82
C ILE A 39 11.60 -5.29 8.77
N GLU A 40 10.94 -5.72 9.84
CA GLU A 40 9.49 -5.89 9.92
C GLU A 40 8.72 -4.58 9.66
N LEU A 41 9.23 -3.46 10.19
CA LEU A 41 8.66 -2.13 9.96
C LEU A 41 8.80 -1.69 8.49
N ASN A 42 9.93 -2.00 7.83
CA ASN A 42 10.26 -1.50 6.49
C ASN A 42 9.99 -2.48 5.34
N SER A 43 9.96 -3.78 5.59
CA SER A 43 9.52 -4.81 4.63
C SER A 43 8.02 -4.73 4.36
N SER A 44 7.26 -4.10 5.27
CA SER A 44 5.80 -3.98 5.20
C SER A 44 5.30 -2.57 4.92
N LEU A 45 6.18 -1.59 4.70
CA LEU A 45 5.80 -0.17 4.61
C LEU A 45 4.92 0.13 3.38
N ALA A 46 4.92 -0.77 2.37
CA ALA A 46 4.05 -0.67 1.19
C ALA A 46 3.54 -2.03 0.65
N ASN A 47 3.25 -3.03 1.49
CA ASN A 47 2.71 -4.32 1.00
C ASN A 47 1.32 -4.22 0.39
N GLY A 48 0.67 -3.04 0.37
CA GLY A 48 -0.67 -2.89 -0.19
C GLY A 48 -1.80 -3.48 0.66
N ASN A 49 -1.49 -4.12 1.81
CA ASN A 49 -2.46 -4.79 2.68
C ASN A 49 -3.67 -3.92 3.06
N ARG A 50 -3.45 -2.68 3.49
CA ARG A 50 -4.55 -1.74 3.78
C ARG A 50 -5.43 -1.51 2.56
N GLY A 51 -4.81 -1.27 1.40
CA GLY A 51 -5.53 -1.04 0.14
C GLY A 51 -6.36 -2.26 -0.27
N ALA A 52 -5.78 -3.46 -0.16
CA ALA A 52 -6.45 -4.73 -0.43
C ALA A 52 -7.63 -4.95 0.51
N ALA A 53 -7.41 -4.86 1.83
CA ALA A 53 -8.46 -5.03 2.85
C ALA A 53 -9.58 -3.99 2.74
N SER A 54 -9.22 -2.74 2.42
CA SER A 54 -10.19 -1.66 2.19
C SER A 54 -11.05 -1.97 0.95
N THR A 55 -10.44 -2.50 -0.11
CA THR A 55 -11.14 -2.88 -1.34
C THR A 55 -12.17 -3.97 -1.07
N GLU A 56 -11.79 -5.03 -0.35
CA GLU A 56 -12.69 -6.11 0.04
C GLU A 56 -13.91 -5.57 0.80
N ASN A 57 -13.67 -4.69 1.77
CA ASN A 57 -14.72 -4.07 2.57
C ASN A 57 -15.61 -3.11 1.76
N PHE A 58 -15.05 -2.34 0.81
CA PHE A 58 -15.83 -1.46 -0.06
C PHE A 58 -16.73 -2.25 -1.02
N VAL A 59 -16.21 -3.32 -1.63
CA VAL A 59 -17.01 -4.21 -2.49
C VAL A 59 -18.17 -4.81 -1.70
N LYS A 60 -17.88 -5.33 -0.49
CA LYS A 60 -18.88 -5.86 0.45
C LYS A 60 -19.92 -4.81 0.85
N ALA A 61 -19.52 -3.54 0.97
CA ALA A 61 -20.40 -2.43 1.32
C ALA A 61 -21.22 -1.87 0.15
N GLY A 62 -21.14 -2.47 -1.05
CA GLY A 62 -21.97 -2.02 -2.16
C GLY A 62 -21.28 -1.09 -3.18
N TYR A 63 -19.96 -0.90 -3.11
CA TYR A 63 -19.21 -0.10 -4.08
C TYR A 63 -18.67 -0.92 -5.25
N ALA A 64 -18.60 -0.30 -6.43
CA ALA A 64 -17.70 -0.72 -7.50
C ALA A 64 -16.34 -0.03 -7.29
N VAL A 65 -15.25 -0.81 -7.27
CA VAL A 65 -13.92 -0.34 -6.86
C VAL A 65 -12.93 -0.40 -8.02
N ILE A 66 -12.27 0.73 -8.29
CA ILE A 66 -11.09 0.80 -9.13
C ILE A 66 -9.85 0.70 -8.22
N PHE A 67 -9.22 -0.47 -8.21
CA PHE A 67 -8.03 -0.76 -7.40
C PHE A 67 -6.75 -0.42 -8.17
N LEU A 68 -6.32 0.84 -8.08
CA LEU A 68 -5.04 1.33 -8.59
C LEU A 68 -3.90 0.98 -7.62
N CYS A 69 -3.06 -0.01 -7.94
CA CYS A 69 -2.08 -0.57 -7.02
C CYS A 69 -0.69 -0.78 -7.64
N THR A 70 0.35 -0.82 -6.81
CA THR A 70 1.70 -1.13 -7.27
C THR A 70 1.82 -2.61 -7.65
N ARG A 71 2.46 -2.93 -8.78
CA ARG A 71 2.75 -4.32 -9.18
C ARG A 71 3.51 -5.06 -8.07
N GLY A 72 3.14 -6.32 -7.85
CA GLY A 72 3.75 -7.17 -6.83
C GLY A 72 3.32 -6.87 -5.39
N THR A 73 2.44 -5.90 -5.15
CA THR A 73 1.86 -5.68 -3.82
C THR A 73 0.63 -6.55 -3.59
N CYS A 74 0.26 -6.71 -2.32
CA CYS A 74 -0.87 -7.53 -1.90
C CYS A 74 -2.15 -7.14 -2.64
N GLN A 75 -2.86 -8.16 -3.10
CA GLN A 75 -4.09 -8.05 -3.85
C GLN A 75 -5.31 -8.29 -2.95
N PRO A 76 -6.47 -7.65 -3.22
CA PRO A 76 -7.73 -7.98 -2.56
C PRO A 76 -8.00 -9.48 -2.62
N TYR A 77 -8.45 -10.06 -1.51
CA TYR A 77 -8.73 -11.48 -1.29
C TYR A 77 -7.50 -12.39 -1.19
N CYS A 78 -6.29 -11.91 -1.48
CA CYS A 78 -5.05 -12.69 -1.38
C CYS A 78 -4.30 -12.47 -0.06
N ARG A 79 -4.83 -11.66 0.88
CA ARG A 79 -4.13 -11.28 2.13
C ARG A 79 -3.85 -12.43 3.09
N SER A 80 -4.63 -13.50 3.01
CA SER A 80 -4.47 -14.71 3.83
C SER A 80 -3.63 -15.79 3.16
N LEU A 81 -3.20 -15.56 1.91
CA LEU A 81 -2.29 -16.46 1.21
C LEU A 81 -0.86 -16.21 1.69
N PRO A 82 0.02 -17.23 1.62
CA PRO A 82 1.42 -17.08 1.96
C PRO A 82 2.17 -16.16 0.96
N ASP A 83 3.44 -15.87 1.24
CA ASP A 83 4.25 -14.94 0.44
C ASP A 83 4.52 -15.47 -0.97
N ASP A 84 4.69 -16.79 -1.15
CA ASP A 84 4.71 -17.44 -2.46
C ASP A 84 3.54 -18.42 -2.62
N PRO A 85 2.35 -17.93 -3.01
CA PRO A 85 1.18 -18.79 -3.17
C PRO A 85 1.37 -19.89 -4.19
N PHE A 86 2.20 -19.69 -5.22
CA PHE A 86 2.38 -20.70 -6.27
C PHE A 86 3.18 -21.90 -5.73
N LEU A 87 4.25 -21.64 -4.98
CA LEU A 87 5.08 -22.70 -4.42
C LEU A 87 4.49 -23.34 -3.16
N GLU A 88 3.73 -22.59 -2.36
CA GLU A 88 3.26 -23.05 -1.05
C GLU A 88 1.82 -23.57 -1.07
N CYS A 89 0.95 -23.04 -1.95
CA CYS A 89 -0.45 -23.48 -1.97
C CYS A 89 -0.72 -24.66 -2.89
N PHE A 90 0.21 -25.05 -3.77
CA PHE A 90 -0.04 -26.07 -4.78
C PHE A 90 0.92 -27.25 -4.64
N GLU A 91 0.38 -28.45 -4.73
CA GLU A 91 1.12 -29.71 -4.67
C GLU A 91 0.64 -30.66 -5.77
N PHE A 92 1.48 -31.64 -6.11
CA PHE A 92 1.07 -32.71 -7.01
C PHE A 92 0.18 -33.70 -6.26
N SER A 93 -1.06 -33.92 -6.74
CA SER A 93 -1.89 -35.02 -6.24
C SER A 93 -1.42 -36.37 -6.80
N ASP A 94 -0.87 -36.35 -8.01
CA ASP A 94 -0.20 -37.45 -8.69
C ASP A 94 0.81 -36.89 -9.71
N THR A 95 1.41 -37.72 -10.56
CA THR A 95 2.42 -37.28 -11.55
C THR A 95 1.90 -36.33 -12.64
N THR A 96 0.60 -36.08 -12.72
CA THR A 96 -0.06 -35.32 -13.79
C THR A 96 -0.97 -34.20 -13.29
N ASN A 97 -1.50 -34.31 -12.07
CA ASN A 97 -2.50 -33.41 -11.53
C ASN A 97 -1.95 -32.57 -10.38
N ILE A 98 -2.32 -31.29 -10.39
CA ILE A 98 -2.00 -30.32 -9.32
C ILE A 98 -3.26 -30.09 -8.50
N GLN A 99 -3.11 -30.11 -7.18
CA GLN A 99 -4.15 -29.76 -6.22
C GLN A 99 -3.68 -28.67 -5.28
N VAL A 100 -4.62 -28.07 -4.55
CA VAL A 100 -4.30 -27.11 -3.51
C VAL A 100 -3.93 -27.86 -2.23
N HIS A 101 -2.81 -27.51 -1.62
CA HIS A 101 -2.35 -28.07 -0.35
C HIS A 101 -3.41 -27.87 0.74
N THR A 102 -3.68 -28.91 1.53
CA THR A 102 -4.82 -28.96 2.46
C THR A 102 -4.82 -27.81 3.47
N SER A 103 -3.65 -27.36 3.94
CA SER A 103 -3.52 -26.22 4.89
C SER A 103 -3.99 -24.89 4.32
N HIS A 104 -3.97 -24.72 2.99
CA HIS A 104 -4.32 -23.46 2.31
C HIS A 104 -5.64 -23.54 1.55
N LEU A 105 -6.28 -24.72 1.53
CA LEU A 105 -7.46 -25.00 0.71
C LEU A 105 -8.58 -23.97 0.88
N GLU A 106 -8.97 -23.67 2.11
CA GLU A 106 -10.07 -22.73 2.38
C GLU A 106 -9.70 -21.28 2.08
N ALA A 107 -8.43 -20.90 2.30
CA ALA A 107 -7.93 -19.57 1.95
C ALA A 107 -7.92 -19.36 0.43
N VAL A 108 -7.41 -20.33 -0.33
CA VAL A 108 -7.38 -20.30 -1.81
C VAL A 108 -8.78 -20.32 -2.39
N LYS A 109 -9.66 -21.22 -1.92
CA LYS A 109 -11.06 -21.27 -2.37
C LYS A 109 -11.76 -19.93 -2.14
N SER A 110 -11.63 -19.37 -0.94
CA SER A 110 -12.21 -18.06 -0.61
C SER A 110 -11.66 -16.96 -1.51
N ALA A 111 -10.33 -16.92 -1.68
CA ALA A 111 -9.67 -15.92 -2.53
C ALA A 111 -10.18 -15.96 -3.97
N VAL A 112 -10.21 -17.17 -4.57
CA VAL A 112 -10.69 -17.38 -5.94
C VAL A 112 -12.16 -17.01 -6.08
N MET A 113 -13.01 -17.51 -5.17
CA MET A 113 -14.45 -17.28 -5.20
C MET A 113 -14.79 -15.79 -5.12
N TYR A 114 -14.27 -15.08 -4.11
CA TYR A 114 -14.58 -13.67 -3.92
C TYR A 114 -14.02 -12.79 -5.04
N GLN A 115 -12.81 -13.08 -5.52
CA GLN A 115 -12.24 -12.33 -6.63
C GLN A 115 -13.03 -12.53 -7.92
N GLN A 116 -13.40 -13.77 -8.25
CA GLN A 116 -14.17 -14.06 -9.46
C GLN A 116 -15.57 -13.44 -9.40
N THR A 117 -16.23 -13.51 -8.24
CA THR A 117 -17.55 -12.90 -8.03
C THR A 117 -17.47 -11.38 -8.22
N ALA A 118 -16.51 -10.72 -7.58
CA ALA A 118 -16.35 -9.27 -7.69
C ALA A 118 -16.04 -8.80 -9.12
N ILE A 119 -15.32 -9.61 -9.91
CA ILE A 119 -15.06 -9.29 -11.33
C ILE A 119 -16.30 -9.57 -12.19
N ALA A 120 -16.97 -10.70 -12.00
CA ALA A 120 -18.14 -11.10 -12.79
C ALA A 120 -19.33 -10.14 -12.59
N GLU A 121 -19.44 -9.52 -11.42
CA GLU A 121 -20.46 -8.51 -11.09
C GLU A 121 -20.02 -7.07 -11.44
N ASP A 122 -18.91 -6.88 -12.15
CA ASP A 122 -18.32 -5.57 -12.49
C ASP A 122 -18.06 -4.66 -11.26
N ARG A 123 -17.73 -5.28 -10.13
CA ARG A 123 -17.49 -4.62 -8.84
C ARG A 123 -16.03 -4.33 -8.57
N LEU A 124 -15.10 -4.92 -9.32
CA LEU A 124 -13.67 -4.75 -9.12
C LEU A 124 -12.90 -4.63 -10.43
N LEU A 125 -12.29 -3.47 -10.65
CA LEU A 125 -11.32 -3.22 -11.72
C LEU A 125 -9.92 -3.06 -11.12
N LYS A 126 -8.98 -3.94 -11.47
CA LYS A 126 -7.59 -3.87 -11.01
C LYS A 126 -6.70 -3.17 -12.03
N LEU A 127 -5.97 -2.15 -11.59
CA LEU A 127 -5.12 -1.32 -12.42
C LEU A 127 -3.69 -1.26 -11.83
N PRO A 128 -2.75 -2.09 -12.32
CA PRO A 128 -1.40 -2.10 -11.78
C PRO A 128 -0.51 -0.97 -12.35
N PHE A 129 0.32 -0.36 -11.51
CA PHE A 129 1.39 0.57 -11.91
C PHE A 129 2.72 0.19 -11.25
N SER A 130 3.83 0.69 -11.79
CA SER A 130 5.18 0.48 -11.24
C SER A 130 5.89 1.81 -10.99
N THR A 131 5.58 2.83 -11.79
CA THR A 131 6.25 4.13 -11.72
C THR A 131 5.31 5.23 -11.23
N ILE A 132 5.90 6.30 -10.69
CA ILE A 132 5.15 7.53 -10.37
C ILE A 132 4.46 8.12 -11.61
N TYR A 133 5.03 7.94 -12.80
CA TYR A 133 4.46 8.42 -14.05
C TYR A 133 3.17 7.71 -14.42
N GLU A 134 3.16 6.39 -14.35
CA GLU A 134 1.98 5.56 -14.58
C GLU A 134 0.92 5.90 -13.55
N TYR A 135 1.28 5.93 -12.26
CA TYR A 135 0.36 6.28 -11.18
C TYR A 135 -0.34 7.62 -11.44
N LEU A 136 0.42 8.67 -11.75
CA LEU A 136 -0.12 10.02 -11.95
C LEU A 136 -0.99 10.12 -13.22
N GLN A 137 -0.62 9.45 -14.29
CA GLN A 137 -1.43 9.40 -15.52
C GLN A 137 -2.74 8.64 -15.30
N MET A 138 -2.68 7.48 -14.65
CA MET A 138 -3.85 6.66 -14.35
C MET A 138 -4.78 7.37 -13.36
N LEU A 139 -4.23 7.99 -12.30
CA LEU A 139 -5.01 8.79 -11.36
C LEU A 139 -5.75 9.93 -12.08
N ARG A 140 -5.07 10.62 -13.02
CA ARG A 140 -5.71 11.68 -13.81
C ARG A 140 -6.82 11.12 -14.71
N LEU A 141 -6.60 10.00 -15.39
CA LEU A 141 -7.62 9.37 -16.25
C LEU A 141 -8.85 8.97 -15.44
N ILE A 142 -8.66 8.28 -14.32
CA ILE A 142 -9.72 7.87 -13.41
C ILE A 142 -10.45 9.11 -12.87
N ALA A 143 -9.72 10.13 -12.43
CA ALA A 143 -10.32 11.35 -11.89
C ALA A 143 -11.20 12.09 -12.90
N ASN A 144 -10.76 12.19 -14.15
CA ASN A 144 -11.60 12.79 -15.19
C ASN A 144 -12.81 11.91 -15.56
N GLY A 145 -12.64 10.58 -15.60
CA GLY A 145 -13.75 9.65 -15.86
C GLY A 145 -14.82 9.65 -14.75
N LEU A 146 -14.42 9.85 -13.49
CA LEU A 146 -15.33 9.94 -12.36
C LEU A 146 -15.92 11.34 -12.13
N LYS A 147 -15.57 12.33 -12.96
CA LYS A 147 -16.00 13.72 -12.77
C LYS A 147 -17.53 13.86 -12.79
N ASP A 148 -18.20 13.19 -13.71
CA ASP A 148 -19.65 13.31 -13.91
C ASP A 148 -20.45 12.44 -12.92
N VAL A 149 -19.80 11.44 -12.30
CA VAL A 149 -20.37 10.69 -11.17
C VAL A 149 -20.52 11.59 -9.93
N GLY A 150 -19.67 12.61 -9.81
CA GLY A 150 -19.82 13.68 -8.84
C GLY A 150 -19.80 13.19 -7.39
N PRO A 151 -20.75 13.62 -6.53
CA PRO A 151 -20.78 13.27 -5.12
C PRO A 151 -20.90 11.78 -4.81
N CYS A 152 -21.34 10.97 -5.77
CA CYS A 152 -21.42 9.52 -5.62
C CYS A 152 -20.07 8.81 -5.82
N SER A 153 -19.02 9.54 -6.25
CA SER A 153 -17.67 9.00 -6.44
C SER A 153 -16.77 9.29 -5.24
N MET A 154 -15.87 8.36 -4.95
CA MET A 154 -14.91 8.46 -3.84
C MET A 154 -13.46 8.19 -4.30
N PHE A 155 -12.53 9.00 -3.82
CA PHE A 155 -11.09 8.74 -3.86
C PHE A 155 -10.58 8.35 -2.48
N TYR A 156 -10.14 7.10 -2.32
CA TYR A 156 -9.50 6.56 -1.14
C TYR A 156 -7.99 6.38 -1.40
N LEU A 157 -7.19 7.40 -1.06
CA LEU A 157 -5.82 7.56 -1.55
C LEU A 157 -4.79 7.00 -0.56
N ALA A 158 -4.77 5.68 -0.42
CA ALA A 158 -3.89 4.95 0.51
C ALA A 158 -2.49 4.62 -0.06
N ALA A 159 -2.22 4.95 -1.33
CA ALA A 159 -0.93 4.70 -1.95
C ALA A 159 0.18 5.55 -1.32
N ALA A 160 1.35 4.95 -1.06
CA ALA A 160 2.55 5.66 -0.68
C ALA A 160 3.21 6.25 -1.94
N VAL A 161 2.94 7.51 -2.22
CA VAL A 161 3.42 8.20 -3.42
C VAL A 161 4.74 8.90 -3.12
N SER A 162 5.73 8.77 -4.00
CA SER A 162 7.01 9.48 -3.88
C SER A 162 6.81 11.00 -3.87
N ASP A 163 7.47 11.71 -2.95
CA ASP A 163 7.45 13.18 -2.90
C ASP A 163 8.37 13.83 -3.95
N PHE A 164 9.31 13.06 -4.48
CA PHE A 164 10.33 13.50 -5.43
C PHE A 164 10.42 12.52 -6.60
N TYR A 165 10.83 13.03 -7.78
CA TYR A 165 11.01 12.24 -8.99
C TYR A 165 12.10 12.87 -9.87
N VAL A 166 12.73 12.07 -10.75
CA VAL A 166 13.62 12.58 -11.80
C VAL A 166 12.74 12.99 -12.98
N PRO A 167 12.70 14.25 -13.46
CA PRO A 167 11.92 14.63 -14.63
C PRO A 167 12.26 13.80 -15.87
N TRP A 168 11.24 13.40 -16.65
CA TRP A 168 11.42 12.52 -17.82
C TRP A 168 12.46 13.05 -18.80
N LYS A 169 12.44 14.36 -19.09
CA LYS A 169 13.40 15.03 -19.98
C LYS A 169 14.84 15.05 -19.47
N SER A 170 15.05 14.75 -18.19
CA SER A 170 16.36 14.74 -17.52
C SER A 170 16.84 13.34 -17.20
N MET A 171 16.07 12.30 -17.56
CA MET A 171 16.43 10.91 -17.33
C MET A 171 17.49 10.47 -18.33
N THR A 172 18.57 9.85 -17.87
CA THR A 172 19.62 9.31 -18.74
C THR A 172 19.12 8.03 -19.41
N GLU A 173 19.38 7.88 -20.71
CA GLU A 173 18.98 6.68 -21.46
C GLU A 173 19.81 5.45 -21.09
N HIS A 174 21.04 5.67 -20.64
CA HIS A 174 21.99 4.61 -20.33
C HIS A 174 22.34 4.59 -18.84
N LYS A 175 22.91 3.44 -18.44
CA LYS A 175 23.45 3.24 -17.10
C LYS A 175 24.45 4.36 -16.78
N ILE A 176 24.26 5.02 -15.64
CA ILE A 176 25.19 6.03 -15.14
C ILE A 176 26.51 5.33 -14.79
N GLU A 177 27.63 5.85 -15.28
CA GLU A 177 28.96 5.28 -15.05
C GLU A 177 29.48 5.56 -13.63
N SER A 178 30.16 4.57 -13.04
CA SER A 178 30.65 4.63 -11.66
C SER A 178 32.10 5.13 -11.52
N GLY A 179 32.76 5.50 -12.62
CA GLY A 179 34.19 5.85 -12.64
C GLY A 179 34.50 7.34 -12.37
N SER A 180 33.49 8.20 -12.29
CA SER A 180 33.65 9.66 -12.39
C SER A 180 33.71 10.41 -11.05
N GLY A 181 33.78 9.69 -9.92
CA GLY A 181 33.67 10.27 -8.57
C GLY A 181 32.28 10.09 -7.95
N PRO A 182 31.91 10.90 -6.92
CA PRO A 182 30.65 10.75 -6.21
C PRO A 182 29.43 11.02 -7.11
N LEU A 183 28.34 10.27 -6.89
CA LEU A 183 27.10 10.40 -7.63
C LEU A 183 26.18 11.48 -7.02
N ASP A 184 25.91 12.54 -7.79
CA ASP A 184 24.93 13.57 -7.44
C ASP A 184 23.59 13.31 -8.13
N ILE A 185 22.54 12.99 -7.36
CA ILE A 185 21.19 12.81 -7.88
C ILE A 185 20.34 14.06 -7.59
N ARG A 186 19.85 14.71 -8.66
CA ARG A 186 18.93 15.84 -8.56
C ARG A 186 17.49 15.40 -8.81
N LEU A 187 16.64 15.54 -7.81
CA LEU A 187 15.23 15.21 -7.90
C LEU A 187 14.36 16.47 -7.89
N ALA A 188 13.31 16.47 -8.69
CA ALA A 188 12.26 17.48 -8.66
C ALA A 188 11.16 17.07 -7.68
N GLN A 189 10.48 18.05 -7.07
CA GLN A 189 9.30 17.80 -6.25
C GLN A 189 8.12 17.36 -7.12
N VAL A 190 7.40 16.33 -6.69
CA VAL A 190 6.15 15.91 -7.35
C VAL A 190 5.10 17.03 -7.18
N PRO A 191 4.41 17.42 -8.28
CA PRO A 191 3.36 18.42 -8.20
C PRO A 191 2.27 18.04 -7.20
N LYS A 192 1.60 19.01 -6.60
CA LYS A 192 0.57 18.77 -5.57
C LYS A 192 -0.76 18.31 -6.19
N MET A 193 -0.76 17.07 -6.68
CA MET A 193 -1.85 16.50 -7.47
C MET A 193 -3.18 16.39 -6.71
N LEU A 194 -3.16 16.21 -5.38
CA LEU A 194 -4.38 16.19 -4.57
C LEU A 194 -5.18 17.48 -4.68
N SER A 195 -4.50 18.63 -4.74
CA SER A 195 -5.17 19.91 -4.94
C SER A 195 -5.84 19.96 -6.31
N VAL A 196 -5.13 19.54 -7.36
CA VAL A 196 -5.67 19.51 -8.75
C VAL A 196 -6.84 18.54 -8.89
N LEU A 197 -6.80 17.40 -8.19
CA LEU A 197 -7.89 16.45 -8.15
C LEU A 197 -9.17 17.11 -7.61
N ARG A 198 -9.06 17.84 -6.50
CA ARG A 198 -10.18 18.53 -5.83
C ARG A 198 -10.65 19.81 -6.52
N THR A 199 -9.83 20.44 -7.35
CA THR A 199 -10.22 21.70 -8.01
C THR A 199 -10.58 21.53 -9.47
N ASN A 200 -9.98 20.58 -10.18
CA ASN A 200 -10.08 20.48 -11.63
C ASN A 200 -10.61 19.12 -12.11
N TRP A 201 -10.02 18.01 -11.65
CA TRP A 201 -10.32 16.69 -12.23
C TRP A 201 -11.65 16.12 -11.73
N SER A 202 -11.87 16.07 -10.40
CA SER A 202 -13.12 15.60 -9.82
C SER A 202 -13.48 16.41 -8.55
N PRO A 203 -13.94 17.66 -8.72
CA PRO A 203 -14.16 18.57 -7.60
C PRO A 203 -15.31 18.16 -6.67
N LYS A 204 -16.28 17.40 -7.18
CA LYS A 204 -17.43 16.91 -6.42
C LYS A 204 -17.23 15.53 -5.82
N ALA A 205 -16.12 14.84 -6.07
CA ALA A 205 -15.88 13.54 -5.47
C ALA A 205 -15.55 13.63 -3.98
N PHE A 206 -16.04 12.68 -3.20
CA PHE A 206 -15.60 12.48 -1.83
C PHE A 206 -14.13 12.04 -1.83
N CYS A 207 -13.30 12.59 -0.95
CA CYS A 207 -11.84 12.45 -1.07
C CYS A 207 -11.22 12.25 0.30
N ILE A 208 -10.45 11.19 0.42
CA ILE A 208 -9.81 10.74 1.63
C ILE A 208 -8.33 10.54 1.30
N SER A 209 -7.45 11.17 2.07
CA SER A 209 -6.01 10.95 1.97
C SER A 209 -5.48 10.25 3.21
N PHE A 210 -4.28 9.69 3.12
CA PHE A 210 -3.61 9.04 4.22
C PHE A 210 -2.43 9.85 4.73
N LYS A 211 -2.15 9.72 6.03
CA LYS A 211 -0.98 10.30 6.66
C LYS A 211 -0.37 9.29 7.61
N LEU A 212 0.79 8.77 7.22
CA LEU A 212 1.63 7.89 8.03
C LEU A 212 2.73 8.71 8.68
N GLU A 213 2.89 8.56 10.00
CA GLU A 213 4.02 9.11 10.75
C GLU A 213 4.49 8.09 11.80
N THR A 214 5.70 8.28 12.33
CA THR A 214 6.25 7.47 13.41
C THR A 214 6.09 8.12 14.78
N ASP A 215 5.83 9.44 14.82
CA ASP A 215 5.62 10.21 16.05
C ASP A 215 4.15 10.65 16.15
N SER A 216 3.45 10.13 17.15
CA SER A 216 2.04 10.42 17.41
C SER A 216 1.80 11.89 17.76
N LYS A 217 2.80 12.62 18.30
CA LYS A 217 2.67 14.03 18.69
C LYS A 217 2.50 14.95 17.48
N ILE A 218 3.12 14.61 16.35
CA ILE A 218 3.07 15.42 15.12
C ILE A 218 2.02 14.91 14.12
N LEU A 219 1.52 13.69 14.31
CA LEU A 219 0.64 13.01 13.36
C LEU A 219 -0.66 13.79 13.11
N ILE A 220 -1.35 14.19 14.19
CA ILE A 220 -2.64 14.90 14.10
C ILE A 220 -2.45 16.30 13.51
N ASP A 221 -1.39 17.01 13.90
CA ASP A 221 -1.07 18.33 13.35
C ASP A 221 -0.79 18.26 11.85
N LYS A 222 0.01 17.27 11.42
CA LYS A 222 0.29 17.06 10.00
C LYS A 222 -0.94 16.62 9.22
N ALA A 223 -1.80 15.79 9.80
CA ALA A 223 -3.07 15.38 9.20
C ALA A 223 -4.02 16.59 9.03
N THR A 224 -4.13 17.43 10.06
CA THR A 224 -4.94 18.66 10.03
C THR A 224 -4.42 19.65 8.98
N LYS A 225 -3.10 19.83 8.90
CA LYS A 225 -2.46 20.65 7.85
C LYS A 225 -2.75 20.09 6.45
N ALA A 226 -2.69 18.77 6.27
CA ALA A 226 -3.01 18.13 4.99
C ALA A 226 -4.49 18.30 4.61
N LEU A 227 -5.40 18.17 5.58
CA LEU A 227 -6.84 18.40 5.41
C LEU A 227 -7.10 19.79 4.81
N GLY A 228 -6.56 20.84 5.44
CA GLY A 228 -6.73 22.21 4.98
C GLY A 228 -6.02 22.50 3.65
N LYS A 229 -4.78 22.02 3.48
CA LYS A 229 -3.98 22.25 2.27
C LYS A 229 -4.58 21.63 1.02
N TYR A 230 -5.06 20.39 1.12
CA TYR A 230 -5.57 19.64 -0.03
C TYR A 230 -7.09 19.70 -0.15
N LYS A 231 -7.79 20.29 0.82
CA LYS A 231 -9.26 20.41 0.86
C LYS A 231 -9.96 19.07 0.69
N VAL A 232 -9.36 18.00 1.22
CA VAL A 232 -9.96 16.66 1.28
C VAL A 232 -11.00 16.62 2.39
N HIS A 233 -11.91 15.64 2.34
CA HIS A 233 -13.01 15.51 3.29
C HIS A 233 -12.59 14.77 4.57
N ALA A 234 -11.55 13.95 4.48
CA ALA A 234 -10.94 13.27 5.61
C ALA A 234 -9.46 12.99 5.37
N VAL A 235 -8.70 12.94 6.46
CA VAL A 235 -7.35 12.38 6.47
C VAL A 235 -7.33 11.22 7.45
N VAL A 236 -7.01 10.02 6.96
CA VAL A 236 -6.76 8.87 7.84
C VAL A 236 -5.32 8.95 8.31
N ALA A 237 -5.16 9.27 9.59
CA ALA A 237 -3.89 9.39 10.26
C ALA A 237 -3.56 8.07 10.97
N ASN A 238 -2.40 7.51 10.68
CA ASN A 238 -1.99 6.24 11.26
C ASN A 238 -0.52 6.30 11.72
N GLU A 239 -0.26 5.85 12.94
CA GLU A 239 1.10 5.69 13.45
C GLU A 239 1.67 4.36 12.94
N LEU A 240 2.94 4.33 12.52
CA LEU A 240 3.54 3.13 11.91
C LEU A 240 3.43 1.88 12.81
N SER A 241 3.56 2.05 14.12
CA SER A 241 3.57 1.00 15.14
C SER A 241 2.19 0.37 15.38
N THR A 242 1.11 1.15 15.27
CA THR A 242 -0.27 0.75 15.63
C THR A 242 -1.22 0.77 14.43
N ARG A 243 -0.69 0.94 13.21
CA ARG A 243 -1.50 1.14 12.00
C ARG A 243 -2.45 -0.03 11.69
N LYS A 244 -2.20 -1.24 12.18
CA LYS A 244 -3.06 -2.40 11.93
C LYS A 244 -4.22 -2.47 12.93
N GLU A 245 -4.05 -1.85 14.09
CA GLU A 245 -4.94 -1.91 15.24
C GLU A 245 -5.81 -0.67 15.37
N GLU A 246 -5.23 0.51 15.08
CA GLU A 246 -5.87 1.81 15.29
C GLU A 246 -5.51 2.83 14.21
N VAL A 247 -6.49 3.64 13.82
CA VAL A 247 -6.29 4.84 13.01
C VAL A 247 -7.15 6.00 13.55
N VAL A 248 -6.75 7.23 13.25
CA VAL A 248 -7.52 8.44 13.56
C VAL A 248 -8.03 9.06 12.26
N VAL A 249 -9.34 9.16 12.11
CA VAL A 249 -9.98 9.86 10.99
C VAL A 249 -10.12 11.34 11.35
N VAL A 250 -9.27 12.18 10.77
CA VAL A 250 -9.24 13.63 10.97
C VAL A 250 -10.15 14.31 9.95
N SER A 251 -11.03 15.19 10.41
CA SER A 251 -11.98 15.90 9.55
C SER A 251 -12.38 17.26 10.12
N SER A 252 -13.09 18.08 9.33
CA SER A 252 -13.62 19.37 9.77
C SER A 252 -14.66 19.25 10.89
N SER A 253 -15.37 18.11 10.98
CA SER A 253 -16.33 17.80 12.04
C SER A 253 -15.68 17.24 13.32
N GLY A 254 -14.35 17.06 13.33
CA GLY A 254 -13.59 16.51 14.46
C GLY A 254 -12.82 15.25 14.11
N ASN A 255 -12.14 14.71 15.13
CA ASN A 255 -11.28 13.53 15.01
C ASN A 255 -11.99 12.32 15.60
N VAL A 256 -12.01 11.21 14.87
CA VAL A 256 -12.61 9.94 15.32
C VAL A 256 -11.54 8.86 15.36
N VAL A 257 -11.37 8.22 16.51
CA VAL A 257 -10.48 7.07 16.65
C VAL A 257 -11.23 5.80 16.23
N VAL A 258 -10.63 5.02 15.34
CA VAL A 258 -11.17 3.76 14.81
C VAL A 258 -10.21 2.63 15.17
N ARG A 259 -10.73 1.57 15.79
CA ARG A 259 -9.97 0.41 16.25
C ARG A 259 -10.52 -0.89 15.67
N CYS A 260 -9.72 -1.95 15.66
CA CYS A 260 -10.20 -3.32 15.47
C CYS A 260 -11.13 -3.77 16.62
N ASP A 261 -11.99 -4.76 16.38
CA ASP A 261 -12.85 -5.35 17.41
C ASP A 261 -12.02 -6.27 18.31
N SER A 262 -11.75 -5.86 19.55
CA SER A 262 -10.94 -6.64 20.52
C SER A 262 -11.53 -8.03 20.86
N GLY A 263 -12.81 -8.26 20.54
CA GLY A 263 -13.49 -9.55 20.76
C GLY A 263 -13.42 -10.52 19.55
N LYS A 264 -12.80 -10.13 18.45
CA LYS A 264 -12.69 -10.94 17.23
C LYS A 264 -11.21 -11.04 16.81
N PRO A 265 -10.57 -12.21 16.95
CA PRO A 265 -9.15 -12.38 16.65
C PRO A 265 -8.75 -11.96 15.23
N ASP A 266 -9.65 -12.15 14.26
CA ASP A 266 -9.41 -11.84 12.84
C ASP A 266 -9.87 -10.44 12.42
N SER A 267 -10.34 -9.60 13.36
CA SER A 267 -10.79 -8.26 13.04
C SER A 267 -9.62 -7.36 12.68
N ILE A 268 -9.76 -6.67 11.55
CA ILE A 268 -8.79 -5.67 11.10
C ILE A 268 -9.39 -4.27 11.21
N VAL A 269 -8.54 -3.26 11.34
CA VAL A 269 -9.00 -1.86 11.45
C VAL A 269 -9.82 -1.42 10.24
N GLU A 270 -9.58 -1.99 9.06
CA GLU A 270 -10.34 -1.71 7.84
C GLU A 270 -11.84 -2.03 7.98
N ASP A 271 -12.25 -3.03 8.75
CA ASP A 271 -13.66 -3.39 8.90
C ASP A 271 -14.46 -2.22 9.50
N ASN A 272 -13.90 -1.60 10.54
CA ASN A 272 -14.51 -0.47 11.23
C ASN A 272 -14.25 0.86 10.49
N LEU A 273 -13.07 1.00 9.86
CA LEU A 273 -12.72 2.19 9.09
C LEU A 273 -13.63 2.35 7.88
N ILE A 274 -13.82 1.30 7.08
CA ILE A 274 -14.62 1.39 5.86
C ILE A 274 -16.08 1.64 6.18
N ARG A 275 -16.64 1.00 7.21
CA ARG A 275 -17.98 1.30 7.71
C ARG A 275 -18.14 2.80 8.05
N HIS A 276 -17.20 3.36 8.82
CA HIS A 276 -17.22 4.78 9.17
C HIS A 276 -17.10 5.69 7.92
N ILE A 277 -16.26 5.33 6.95
CA ILE A 277 -16.09 6.08 5.70
C ILE A 277 -17.36 6.03 4.84
N VAL A 278 -18.02 4.87 4.75
CA VAL A 278 -19.28 4.69 4.00
C VAL A 278 -20.40 5.54 4.60
N ASP A 279 -20.50 5.59 5.93
CA ASP A 279 -21.49 6.44 6.62
C ASP A 279 -21.26 7.92 6.27
N ARG A 280 -20.00 8.39 6.32
CA ARG A 280 -19.66 9.77 5.98
C ARG A 280 -19.89 10.10 4.51
N HIS A 281 -19.60 9.17 3.61
CA HIS A 281 -19.88 9.37 2.19
C HIS A 281 -21.38 9.42 1.92
N SER A 282 -22.17 8.60 2.60
CA SER A 282 -23.63 8.62 2.50
C SER A 282 -24.21 9.96 2.96
N THR A 283 -23.67 10.55 4.04
CA THR A 283 -24.03 11.91 4.47
C THR A 283 -23.63 12.95 3.43
N TYR A 284 -22.41 12.88 2.90
CA TYR A 284 -21.94 13.79 1.85
C TYR A 284 -22.82 13.77 0.60
N ILE A 285 -23.23 12.57 0.16
CA ILE A 285 -24.15 12.41 -0.97
C ILE A 285 -25.48 13.11 -0.66
N LYS A 286 -26.07 12.88 0.52
CA LYS A 286 -27.34 13.52 0.91
C LYS A 286 -27.24 15.04 0.93
N GLU A 287 -26.18 15.58 1.54
CA GLU A 287 -25.94 17.03 1.63
C GLU A 287 -25.72 17.68 0.26
N SER A 288 -25.15 16.95 -0.70
CA SER A 288 -24.92 17.47 -2.06
C SER A 288 -26.18 17.55 -2.94
N HIS A 289 -27.28 16.91 -2.52
CA HIS A 289 -28.58 16.94 -3.21
C HIS A 289 -29.54 17.98 -2.62
N THR A 290 -29.15 18.61 -1.51
CA THR A 290 -29.85 19.74 -0.85
C THR A 290 -29.26 21.07 -1.26
#